data_AF-A0A9D6R1U9-F1
#
_entry.id   AF-A0A9D6R1U9-F1
#
_cell.length_a   1.000
_cell.length_b   1.000
_cell.length_c   1.000
_cell.angle_alpha   90.00
_cell.angle_beta   90.00
_cell.angle_gamma   90.00
#
_symmetry.space_group_name_H-M   'P 1'
#
loop_
_entity.id
_entity.type
_entity.pdbx_description
1 polymer ?
#
loop_
_entity_poly.entity_id
_entity_poly.type
_entity_poly.pdbx_seq_one_letter_code
_entity_poly.pdbx_strand_id
1 'polypeptide(L)'
;MERKILNFQADKIEMILAAHKAPARVWGGRLTARTIQFHIAPAANTKIAKVESLSNEIALALGVNAARVTRTDGTLSVEIPRAEAKFVAFADLKTRLNADDALCRALAQAGTAILGLDAEGVPLLLRMSSPDVAHCLIAGTTGSGKTELLRAIIASFVQHQ
;
A
#
# COMPACT_ATOMS: atom_id res chain seq x y z
N MET A 1 -12.60 -17.57 5.10
CA MET A 1 -13.33 -17.12 3.90
C MET A 1 -12.42 -16.35 2.95
N GLU A 2 -11.63 -15.38 3.44
CA GLU A 2 -10.67 -14.58 2.64
C GLU A 2 -9.67 -15.41 1.81
N ARG A 3 -9.09 -16.48 2.36
CA ARG A 3 -8.07 -17.28 1.63
C ARG A 3 -8.58 -17.95 0.34
N LYS A 4 -9.85 -18.36 0.29
CA LYS A 4 -10.45 -18.92 -0.94
C LYS A 4 -10.60 -17.87 -2.03
N ILE A 5 -10.97 -16.65 -1.65
CA ILE A 5 -11.11 -15.51 -2.57
C ILE A 5 -9.74 -15.12 -3.13
N LEU A 6 -8.73 -15.03 -2.27
CA LEU A 6 -7.37 -14.69 -2.68
C LEU A 6 -6.79 -15.74 -3.66
N ASN A 7 -6.99 -17.03 -3.38
CA ASN A 7 -6.56 -18.09 -4.30
C ASN A 7 -7.30 -17.99 -5.64
N PHE A 8 -8.62 -17.76 -5.63
CA PHE A 8 -9.38 -17.59 -6.86
C PHE A 8 -8.92 -16.37 -7.68
N GLN A 9 -8.59 -15.26 -7.02
CA GLN A 9 -8.02 -14.08 -7.69
C GLN A 9 -6.63 -14.37 -8.27
N ALA A 10 -5.78 -15.09 -7.52
CA ALA A 10 -4.48 -15.52 -8.01
C ALA A 10 -4.60 -16.42 -9.25
N ASP A 11 -5.45 -17.44 -9.20
CA ASP A 11 -5.71 -18.35 -10.33
C ASP A 11 -6.20 -17.59 -11.57
N LYS A 12 -7.09 -16.60 -11.37
CA LYS A 12 -7.55 -15.73 -12.46
C LYS A 12 -6.43 -14.87 -13.06
N ILE A 13 -5.54 -14.33 -12.24
CA ILE A 13 -4.39 -13.55 -12.71
C ILE A 13 -3.49 -14.44 -13.56
N GLU A 14 -3.15 -15.65 -13.09
CA GLU A 14 -2.34 -16.59 -13.87
C GLU A 14 -3.03 -16.96 -15.20
N MET A 15 -4.33 -17.25 -15.16
CA MET A 15 -5.12 -17.59 -16.34
C MET A 15 -5.11 -16.47 -17.39
N ILE A 16 -5.32 -15.22 -16.99
CA ILE A 16 -5.37 -14.09 -17.94
C ILE A 16 -3.98 -13.83 -18.54
N LEU A 17 -2.94 -13.91 -17.72
CA LEU A 17 -1.56 -13.74 -18.17
C LEU A 17 -1.17 -14.84 -19.18
N ALA A 18 -1.57 -16.08 -18.93
CA ALA A 18 -1.37 -17.19 -19.87
C ALA A 18 -2.16 -16.98 -21.18
N ALA A 19 -3.44 -16.57 -21.11
CA ALA A 19 -4.28 -16.32 -22.28
C ALA A 19 -3.71 -15.23 -23.21
N HIS A 20 -3.03 -14.23 -22.64
CA HIS A 20 -2.38 -13.15 -23.39
C HIS A 20 -0.90 -13.43 -23.75
N LYS A 21 -0.46 -14.70 -23.71
CA LYS A 21 0.90 -15.15 -24.06
C LYS A 21 1.99 -14.52 -23.19
N ALA A 22 1.69 -14.25 -21.93
CA ALA A 22 2.63 -13.71 -20.95
C ALA A 22 2.58 -14.54 -19.64
N PRO A 23 2.81 -15.87 -19.70
CA PRO A 23 2.61 -16.76 -18.56
C PRO A 23 3.45 -16.34 -17.34
N ALA A 24 2.80 -16.22 -16.20
CA ALA A 24 3.42 -15.95 -14.91
C ALA A 24 2.70 -16.73 -13.81
N ARG A 25 3.40 -17.00 -12.72
CA ARG A 25 2.86 -17.72 -11.55
C ARG A 25 2.81 -16.81 -10.33
N VAL A 26 1.69 -16.78 -9.64
CA VAL A 26 1.51 -16.15 -8.34
C VAL A 26 2.09 -17.08 -7.28
N TRP A 27 3.08 -16.62 -6.53
CA TRP A 27 3.72 -17.43 -5.48
C TRP A 27 3.41 -16.93 -4.07
N GLY A 28 2.84 -15.73 -3.95
CA GLY A 28 2.53 -15.12 -2.68
C GLY A 28 1.87 -13.77 -2.88
N GLY A 29 1.77 -13.03 -1.78
CA GLY A 29 1.20 -11.71 -1.82
C GLY A 29 1.12 -11.07 -0.46
N ARG A 30 0.65 -9.83 -0.46
CA ARG A 30 0.48 -9.00 0.71
C ARG A 30 -0.90 -8.41 0.74
N LEU A 31 -1.50 -8.40 1.93
CA LEU A 31 -2.75 -7.70 2.18
C LEU A 31 -2.45 -6.41 2.95
N THR A 32 -2.78 -5.27 2.37
CA THR A 32 -2.70 -3.97 3.04
C THR A 32 -4.10 -3.50 3.46
N ALA A 33 -4.19 -2.32 4.07
CA ALA A 33 -5.47 -1.73 4.43
C ALA A 33 -6.34 -1.45 3.18
N ARG A 34 -5.73 -1.04 2.06
CA ARG A 34 -6.46 -0.58 0.86
C ARG A 34 -6.30 -1.49 -0.35
N THR A 35 -5.20 -2.24 -0.42
CA THR A 35 -4.84 -3.02 -1.61
C THR A 35 -4.50 -4.46 -1.27
N ILE A 36 -4.58 -5.31 -2.28
CA ILE A 36 -4.06 -6.67 -2.29
C ILE A 36 -2.97 -6.70 -3.34
N GLN A 37 -1.78 -7.11 -2.95
CA GLN A 37 -0.63 -7.25 -3.82
C GLN A 37 -0.35 -8.74 -4.04
N PHE A 38 -0.35 -9.19 -5.28
CA PHE A 38 0.04 -10.55 -5.67
C PHE A 38 1.44 -10.52 -6.25
N HIS A 39 2.36 -11.28 -5.67
CA HIS A 39 3.70 -11.41 -6.21
C HIS A 39 3.70 -12.45 -7.32
N ILE A 40 4.21 -12.05 -8.49
CA ILE A 40 4.22 -12.88 -9.68
C ILE A 40 5.64 -13.15 -10.16
N ALA A 41 5.87 -14.38 -10.57
CA ALA A 41 7.09 -14.84 -11.21
C ALA A 41 6.78 -15.09 -12.70
N PRO A 42 7.19 -14.19 -13.62
CA PRO A 42 7.01 -14.42 -15.05
C PRO A 42 7.87 -15.60 -15.50
N ALA A 43 7.38 -16.37 -16.48
CA ALA A 43 8.17 -17.42 -17.11
C ALA A 43 9.37 -16.82 -17.86
N ALA A 44 10.44 -17.61 -18.06
CA ALA A 44 11.69 -17.15 -18.68
C ALA A 44 11.52 -16.52 -20.07
N ASN A 45 10.47 -16.91 -20.81
CA ASN A 45 10.15 -16.39 -22.14
C ASN A 45 9.19 -15.18 -22.13
N THR A 46 8.76 -14.71 -20.96
CA THR A 46 7.78 -13.64 -20.83
C THR A 46 8.45 -12.28 -20.79
N LYS A 47 8.06 -11.41 -21.72
CA LYS A 47 8.50 -10.00 -21.70
C LYS A 47 7.79 -9.25 -20.58
N ILE A 48 8.55 -8.65 -19.66
CA ILE A 48 8.01 -7.89 -18.52
C ILE A 48 7.06 -6.78 -19.00
N ALA A 49 7.45 -6.03 -20.04
CA ALA A 49 6.60 -4.98 -20.63
C ALA A 49 5.23 -5.50 -21.10
N LYS A 50 5.13 -6.78 -21.51
CA LYS A 50 3.85 -7.38 -21.88
C LYS A 50 2.97 -7.58 -20.65
N VAL A 51 3.52 -8.06 -19.55
CA VAL A 51 2.79 -8.21 -18.29
C VAL A 51 2.30 -6.85 -17.78
N GLU A 52 3.16 -5.83 -17.81
CA GLU A 52 2.81 -4.47 -17.39
C GLU A 52 1.66 -3.89 -18.22
N SER A 53 1.66 -4.15 -19.53
CA SER A 53 0.60 -3.70 -20.44
C SER A 53 -0.77 -4.35 -20.19
N LEU A 54 -0.84 -5.47 -19.45
CA LEU A 54 -2.07 -6.23 -19.20
C LEU A 54 -2.83 -5.76 -17.95
N SER A 55 -2.45 -4.62 -17.37
CA SER A 55 -3.07 -4.08 -16.15
C SER A 55 -4.59 -3.93 -16.28
N ASN A 56 -5.10 -3.49 -17.43
CA ASN A 56 -6.53 -3.29 -17.64
C ASN A 56 -7.28 -4.62 -17.81
N GLU A 57 -6.71 -5.57 -18.53
CA GLU A 57 -7.27 -6.90 -18.73
C GLU A 57 -7.35 -7.67 -17.41
N ILE A 58 -6.33 -7.54 -16.57
CA ILE A 58 -6.34 -8.09 -15.20
C ILE A 58 -7.46 -7.46 -14.38
N ALA A 59 -7.61 -6.12 -14.41
CA ALA A 59 -8.66 -5.43 -13.69
C ALA A 59 -10.06 -5.91 -14.10
N LEU A 60 -10.28 -6.03 -15.42
CA LEU A 60 -11.53 -6.49 -16.01
C LEU A 60 -11.85 -7.94 -15.61
N ALA A 61 -10.87 -8.85 -15.71
CA ALA A 61 -11.06 -10.26 -15.37
C ALA A 61 -11.39 -10.48 -13.88
N LEU A 62 -10.83 -9.63 -13.01
CA LEU A 62 -11.06 -9.65 -11.57
C LEU A 62 -12.30 -8.86 -11.14
N GLY A 63 -12.90 -8.06 -12.02
CA GLY A 63 -14.06 -7.22 -11.70
C GLY A 63 -13.72 -6.09 -10.72
N VAL A 64 -12.51 -5.53 -10.82
CA VAL A 64 -12.04 -4.43 -9.95
C VAL A 64 -11.85 -3.15 -10.77
N ASN A 65 -11.92 -1.99 -10.10
CA ASN A 65 -11.85 -0.69 -10.76
C ASN A 65 -10.51 -0.44 -11.48
N ALA A 66 -9.41 -1.00 -10.95
CA ALA A 66 -8.09 -0.89 -11.51
C ALA A 66 -7.21 -2.03 -11.02
N ALA A 67 -6.19 -2.37 -11.81
CA ALA A 67 -5.06 -3.15 -11.36
C ALA A 67 -3.79 -2.42 -11.80
N ARG A 68 -2.72 -2.57 -11.03
CA ARG A 68 -1.44 -1.92 -11.28
C ARG A 68 -0.34 -2.96 -11.19
N VAL A 69 0.43 -3.10 -12.27
CA VAL A 69 1.63 -3.93 -12.27
C VAL A 69 2.82 -3.07 -11.83
N THR A 70 3.60 -3.56 -10.88
CA THR A 70 4.75 -2.85 -10.30
C THR A 70 5.97 -3.75 -10.24
N ARG A 71 7.15 -3.15 -10.32
CA ARG A 71 8.43 -3.82 -10.12
C ARG A 71 9.15 -3.18 -8.95
N THR A 72 9.39 -3.95 -7.89
CA THR A 72 10.09 -3.51 -6.67
C THR A 72 11.07 -4.60 -6.27
N ASP A 73 12.33 -4.24 -6.01
CA ASP A 73 13.39 -5.15 -5.55
C ASP A 73 13.51 -6.44 -6.37
N GLY A 74 13.41 -6.31 -7.70
CA GLY A 74 13.49 -7.45 -8.62
C GLY A 74 12.24 -8.33 -8.69
N THR A 75 11.21 -8.06 -7.88
CA THR A 75 9.94 -8.78 -7.88
C THR A 75 8.89 -8.02 -8.67
N LEU A 76 8.13 -8.72 -9.52
CA LEU A 76 6.97 -8.17 -10.21
C LEU A 76 5.71 -8.45 -9.39
N SER A 77 4.83 -7.46 -9.25
CA SER A 77 3.63 -7.57 -8.44
C SER A 77 2.41 -6.96 -9.11
N VAL A 78 1.26 -7.62 -8.96
CA VAL A 78 -0.06 -7.11 -9.37
C VAL A 78 -0.76 -6.59 -8.14
N GLU A 79 -0.98 -5.28 -8.08
CA GLU A 79 -1.74 -4.62 -7.02
C GLU A 79 -3.17 -4.35 -7.48
N ILE A 80 -4.16 -4.78 -6.69
CA ILE A 80 -5.58 -4.53 -6.90
C ILE A 80 -6.21 -3.88 -5.66
N PRO A 81 -7.29 -3.09 -5.81
CA PRO A 81 -8.01 -2.57 -4.66
C PRO A 81 -8.66 -3.70 -3.88
N ARG A 82 -8.68 -3.56 -2.56
CA ARG A 82 -9.45 -4.43 -1.68
C ARG A 82 -10.93 -4.05 -1.79
N ALA A 83 -11.82 -5.05 -1.89
CA ALA A 83 -13.27 -4.83 -1.98
C ALA A 83 -13.81 -4.01 -0.78
N GLU A 84 -13.34 -4.34 0.42
CA GLU A 84 -13.60 -3.58 1.64
C GLU A 84 -12.29 -2.96 2.13
N ALA A 85 -11.96 -1.77 1.66
CA ALA A 85 -10.80 -1.03 2.15
C ALA A 85 -10.98 -0.73 3.65
N LYS A 86 -10.00 -1.13 4.46
CA LYS A 86 -10.00 -0.84 5.89
C LYS A 86 -9.58 0.61 6.10
N PHE A 87 -10.39 1.34 6.84
CA PHE A 87 -10.03 2.68 7.29
C PHE A 87 -8.86 2.59 8.27
N VAL A 88 -7.86 3.45 8.10
CA VAL A 88 -6.74 3.57 9.04
C VAL A 88 -7.11 4.62 10.06
N ALA A 89 -7.65 4.20 11.19
CA ALA A 89 -8.05 5.13 12.24
C ALA A 89 -6.83 5.67 12.99
N PHE A 90 -6.83 6.98 13.26
CA PHE A 90 -5.77 7.64 14.02
C PHE A 90 -5.57 7.02 15.41
N ALA A 91 -6.67 6.65 16.08
CA ALA A 91 -6.63 6.00 17.39
C ALA A 91 -5.96 4.61 17.34
N ASP A 92 -6.19 3.84 16.27
CA ASP A 92 -5.57 2.53 16.08
C ASP A 92 -4.06 2.68 15.88
N LEU A 93 -3.64 3.69 15.10
CA LEU A 93 -2.21 4.00 14.91
C LEU A 93 -1.56 4.37 16.23
N LYS A 94 -2.19 5.23 17.02
CA LYS A 94 -1.70 5.61 18.35
C LYS A 94 -1.52 4.39 19.26
N THR A 95 -2.49 3.49 19.24
CA THR A 95 -2.44 2.25 20.03
C THR A 95 -1.27 1.36 19.61
N ARG A 96 -1.05 1.19 18.30
CA ARG A 96 0.10 0.43 17.76
C ARG A 96 1.44 1.09 18.10
N LEU A 97 1.53 2.41 17.96
CA LEU A 97 2.74 3.18 18.28
C LEU A 97 3.11 3.05 19.76
N ASN A 98 2.13 3.06 20.66
CA ASN A 98 2.36 2.89 22.09
C ASN A 98 2.72 1.46 22.51
N ALA A 99 2.38 0.47 21.68
CA ALA A 99 2.70 -0.94 21.94
C ALA A 99 4.14 -1.32 21.54
N ASP A 100 4.83 -0.45 20.79
CA ASP A 100 6.22 -0.64 20.36
C ASP A 100 7.11 0.44 21.00
N ASP A 101 8.05 0.03 21.85
CA ASP A 101 8.91 0.94 22.60
C ASP A 101 9.75 1.86 21.70
N ALA A 102 10.20 1.38 20.54
CA ALA A 102 11.00 2.17 19.62
C ALA A 102 10.14 3.26 18.95
N LEU A 103 8.96 2.88 18.48
CA LEU A 103 8.02 3.81 17.86
C LEU A 103 7.43 4.80 18.86
N CYS A 104 7.15 4.36 20.10
CA CYS A 104 6.67 5.22 21.18
C CYS A 104 7.71 6.32 21.49
N ARG A 105 9.00 5.94 21.63
CA ARG A 105 10.09 6.90 21.82
C ARG A 105 10.26 7.84 20.63
N ALA A 106 10.10 7.36 19.41
CA ALA A 106 10.17 8.20 18.22
C ALA A 106 9.04 9.24 18.21
N LEU A 107 7.81 8.84 18.54
CA LEU A 107 6.65 9.74 18.62
C LEU A 107 6.81 10.80 19.73
N ALA A 108 7.46 10.46 20.84
CA ALA A 108 7.71 11.38 21.96
C ALA A 108 8.73 12.49 21.64
N GLN A 109 9.45 12.42 20.52
CA GLN A 109 10.35 13.50 20.11
C GLN A 109 9.55 14.73 19.68
N ALA A 110 9.93 15.90 20.21
CA ALA A 110 9.31 17.17 19.85
C ALA A 110 9.32 17.38 18.33
N GLY A 111 8.26 17.94 17.78
CA GLY A 111 8.06 18.11 16.35
C GLY A 111 7.67 16.83 15.58
N THR A 112 7.34 15.71 16.24
CA THR A 112 6.96 14.47 15.55
C THR A 112 5.45 14.31 15.36
N ALA A 113 5.03 13.99 14.13
CA ALA A 113 3.65 13.77 13.75
C ALA A 113 3.42 12.40 13.12
N ILE A 114 2.21 11.86 13.27
CA ILE A 114 1.77 10.61 12.65
C ILE A 114 1.23 10.93 11.24
N LEU A 115 1.78 10.28 10.21
CA LEU A 115 1.31 10.45 8.83
C LEU A 115 0.30 9.37 8.43
N GLY A 116 0.49 8.13 8.90
CA GLY A 116 -0.32 7.00 8.49
C GLY A 116 0.42 5.68 8.61
N LEU A 117 0.16 4.79 7.66
CA LEU A 117 0.92 3.56 7.46
C LEU A 117 1.70 3.67 6.15
N ASP A 118 2.90 3.10 6.13
CA ASP A 118 3.61 2.85 4.89
C ASP A 118 3.00 1.68 4.09
N ALA A 119 3.63 1.34 2.96
CA ALA A 119 3.24 0.16 2.18
C ALA A 119 3.36 -1.13 2.99
N GLU A 120 4.18 -1.09 4.03
CA GLU A 120 4.46 -2.21 4.91
C GLU A 120 3.39 -2.44 5.98
N GLY A 121 2.52 -1.46 6.20
CA GLY A 121 1.59 -1.46 7.32
C GLY A 121 2.24 -1.06 8.64
N VAL A 122 3.44 -0.48 8.59
CA VAL A 122 4.18 0.08 9.72
C VAL A 122 3.79 1.56 9.88
N PRO A 123 3.55 2.04 11.11
CA PRO A 123 3.28 3.45 11.35
C PRO A 123 4.39 4.35 10.82
N LEU A 124 4.01 5.31 9.98
CA LEU A 124 4.91 6.30 9.40
C LEU A 124 4.85 7.60 10.21
N LEU A 125 6.01 8.06 10.67
CA LEU A 125 6.19 9.27 11.46
C LEU A 125 6.97 10.34 10.67
N LEU A 126 6.64 11.60 10.90
CA LEU A 126 7.34 12.77 10.36
C LEU A 126 7.88 13.62 11.49
N ARG A 127 9.20 13.80 11.57
CA ARG A 127 9.83 14.67 12.55
C ARG A 127 10.21 16.02 11.92
N MET A 128 9.37 17.03 12.15
CA MET A 128 9.56 18.40 11.64
C MET A 128 10.68 19.17 12.35
N SER A 129 11.10 18.73 13.53
CA SER A 129 12.26 19.31 14.24
C SER A 129 13.60 18.80 13.70
N SER A 130 13.59 17.84 12.77
CA SER A 130 14.82 17.30 12.19
C SER A 130 15.51 18.37 11.34
N PRO A 131 16.85 18.51 11.41
CA PRO A 131 17.58 19.46 10.57
C PRO A 131 17.41 19.19 9.07
N ASP A 132 17.16 17.93 8.69
CA ASP A 132 16.89 17.53 7.31
C ASP A 132 15.45 17.83 6.84
N VAL A 133 14.58 18.27 7.75
CA VAL A 133 13.14 18.52 7.51
C VAL A 133 12.81 19.94 7.96
N ALA A 134 13.31 20.95 7.24
CA ALA A 134 13.04 22.35 7.59
C ALA A 134 11.57 22.76 7.35
N HIS A 135 10.97 22.30 6.24
CA HIS A 135 9.59 22.60 5.86
C HIS A 135 8.94 21.42 5.10
N CYS A 136 7.61 21.33 5.13
CA CYS A 136 6.84 20.30 4.43
C CYS A 136 5.84 20.94 3.45
N LEU A 137 5.83 20.47 2.20
CA LEU A 137 4.84 20.84 1.18
C LEU A 137 3.81 19.71 1.03
N ILE A 138 2.52 20.02 1.24
CA ILE A 138 1.42 19.08 1.03
C ILE A 138 0.63 19.51 -0.21
N ALA A 139 0.71 18.72 -1.29
CA ALA A 139 0.08 19.01 -2.58
C ALA A 139 -0.73 17.80 -3.10
N GLY A 140 -1.67 18.04 -4.01
CA GLY A 140 -2.58 17.01 -4.57
C GLY A 140 -3.97 17.54 -4.94
N THR A 141 -4.80 16.73 -5.58
CA THR A 141 -6.14 17.11 -6.07
C THR A 141 -7.23 17.09 -4.98
N THR A 142 -8.37 17.73 -5.21
CA THR A 142 -9.52 17.68 -4.28
C THR A 142 -9.95 16.23 -4.06
N GLY A 143 -10.25 15.86 -2.81
CA GLY A 143 -10.62 14.49 -2.46
C GLY A 143 -9.44 13.52 -2.25
N SER A 144 -8.20 13.94 -2.45
CA SER A 144 -7.02 13.09 -2.23
C SER A 144 -6.63 12.91 -0.76
N GLY A 145 -7.34 13.55 0.19
CA GLY A 145 -7.11 13.43 1.63
C GLY A 145 -6.10 14.41 2.24
N LYS A 146 -5.76 15.51 1.57
CA LYS A 146 -4.82 16.52 2.10
C LYS A 146 -5.29 17.18 3.39
N THR A 147 -6.58 17.51 3.47
CA THR A 147 -7.17 18.14 4.66
C THR A 147 -7.14 17.17 5.84
N GLU A 148 -7.41 15.90 5.59
CA GLU A 148 -7.37 14.82 6.57
C GLU A 148 -5.94 14.57 7.05
N LEU A 149 -4.95 14.58 6.14
CA LEU A 149 -3.54 14.51 6.49
C LEU A 149 -3.13 15.67 7.40
N LEU A 150 -3.48 16.91 7.05
CA LEU A 150 -3.21 18.08 7.88
C LEU A 150 -3.86 17.98 9.26
N ARG A 151 -5.11 17.51 9.33
CA ARG A 151 -5.80 17.27 10.61
C ARG A 151 -5.08 16.21 11.45
N ALA A 152 -4.59 15.13 10.85
CA ALA A 152 -3.82 14.11 11.55
C ALA A 152 -2.48 14.65 12.09
N ILE A 153 -1.79 15.50 11.32
CA ILE A 153 -0.55 16.16 11.77
C ILE A 153 -0.83 17.09 12.95
N ILE A 154 -1.83 17.96 12.84
CA ILE A 154 -2.21 18.89 13.93
C ILE A 154 -2.63 18.10 15.18
N ALA A 155 -3.46 17.07 15.02
CA ALA A 155 -3.89 16.22 16.13
C ALA A 155 -2.70 15.51 16.80
N SER A 156 -1.67 15.12 16.02
CA SER A 156 -0.46 14.54 16.58
C SER A 156 0.27 15.53 17.49
N PHE A 157 0.40 16.79 17.06
CA PHE A 157 1.06 17.81 17.88
C PHE A 157 0.27 18.16 19.15
N VAL A 158 -1.05 18.35 19.04
CA VAL A 158 -1.89 18.68 20.21
C VAL A 158 -1.92 17.56 21.26
N GLN A 159 -1.77 16.29 20.84
CA GLN A 159 -1.88 15.14 21.75
C GLN A 159 -0.54 14.65 22.31
N HIS A 160 0.59 15.08 21.74
CA HIS A 160 1.92 14.51 22.04
C HIS A 160 3.01 15.56 22.30
N GLN A 161 2.69 16.86 22.27
CA GLN A 161 3.57 17.96 22.66
C GLN A 161 2.85 18.89 23.64
#